data_AF-A0A955IV80-F1
#
_entry.id   AF-A0A955IV80-F1
#
_cell.length_a   1.000
_cell.length_b   1.000
_cell.length_c   1.000
_cell.angle_alpha   90.00
_cell.angle_beta   90.00
_cell.angle_gamma   90.00
#
_symmetry.space_group_name_H-M   'P 1'
#
loop_
_entity.id
_entity.type
_entity.pdbx_description
1 polymer ?
#
loop_
_entity_poly.entity_id
_entity_poly.type
_entity_poly.pdbx_seq_one_letter_code
_entity_poly.pdbx_strand_id
1 'polypeptide(L)'
;MPRLPIVGGDDGDWGDYLNTFLEVSLDNTNVDQNLRGRIKPAALDTAGAVMNTDTTTADMQFVVDEDNMASDSATKVPTQQSVKAYVDNSDSTKVTGPASATDRAISVFDGTTGKLIKNTSITTNSGGTELYIPPSGSLSPNNHGQTLNLQSMQWTTHTLDRPHIKMLTSTISPTNTGTYIGVEIAPNMSGTPTSNWTVLKVNPGSDNGGATRLLADFAVASSSKLTLSTKGIMRNNAPLTGAINTYKNVAYTRDSSASKVGTLKITLPKSWTNAMLRMDIKGFDYTYMASNWNATISGYTYSAGSSWYNSGVTLNGTPPFTSVRLGHDGTNCCILLGTTSTTWAFPQIEISDLQAGNDHTGWDTGWDMAFITDETGITISPTHGTPTIKRSVENTNISSTNNAIVLFDGTTGNLIKDSTITIDIDGALTANSDTKIASQKAVKTYVDNSSATASDITVQTVTSNYTMLSSDDVVLANASSGNVTISIVTATNRTRPISIKKIDSSTNTVIVDGFSSELIDGGASATLANQYESITLVSDNSNYYIT
;
A
#
# COMPACT_ATOMS: atom_id res chain seq x y z
N MET A 1 -22.39 -70.42 -28.28
CA MET A 1 -21.15 -70.25 -29.06
C MET A 1 -20.01 -70.83 -28.24
N PRO A 2 -19.04 -71.56 -28.81
CA PRO A 2 -17.87 -71.98 -28.04
C PRO A 2 -17.15 -70.72 -27.53
N ARG A 3 -16.79 -70.71 -26.24
CA ARG A 3 -15.99 -69.66 -25.60
C ARG A 3 -14.70 -69.50 -26.41
N LEU A 4 -14.37 -68.28 -26.81
CA LEU A 4 -13.06 -67.99 -27.39
C LEU A 4 -11.98 -68.29 -26.33
N PRO A 5 -10.88 -68.99 -26.68
CA PRO A 5 -9.79 -69.27 -25.75
C PRO A 5 -9.26 -67.97 -25.13
N ILE A 6 -9.06 -67.96 -23.82
CA ILE A 6 -8.52 -66.80 -23.10
C ILE A 6 -7.04 -67.02 -22.84
N VAL A 7 -6.23 -66.02 -23.20
CA VAL A 7 -4.79 -65.95 -22.88
C VAL A 7 -4.62 -66.04 -21.36
N GLY A 8 -3.92 -67.10 -20.90
CA GLY A 8 -3.70 -67.43 -19.49
C GLY A 8 -4.78 -68.28 -18.80
N GLY A 9 -5.73 -68.91 -19.51
CA GLY A 9 -6.71 -69.86 -18.94
C GLY A 9 -6.45 -71.34 -19.32
N ASP A 10 -7.02 -72.28 -18.56
CA ASP A 10 -6.94 -73.75 -18.75
C ASP A 10 -7.79 -74.25 -19.97
N ASP A 11 -7.80 -73.51 -21.08
CA ASP A 11 -8.63 -73.81 -22.26
C ASP A 11 -8.01 -74.86 -23.23
N GLY A 12 -7.02 -75.65 -22.78
CA GLY A 12 -6.33 -76.69 -23.57
C GLY A 12 -5.23 -76.16 -24.51
N ASP A 13 -4.76 -77.00 -25.47
CA ASP A 13 -3.61 -76.73 -26.36
C ASP A 13 -3.61 -75.32 -26.99
N TRP A 14 -4.78 -74.81 -27.37
CA TRP A 14 -4.91 -73.48 -27.97
C TRP A 14 -4.53 -72.34 -27.02
N GLY A 15 -4.76 -72.50 -25.71
CA GLY A 15 -4.31 -71.56 -24.69
C GLY A 15 -2.78 -71.54 -24.56
N ASP A 16 -2.12 -72.70 -24.63
CA ASP A 16 -0.66 -72.81 -24.57
C ASP A 16 0.02 -72.23 -25.82
N TYR A 17 -0.52 -72.49 -27.01
CA TYR A 17 -0.03 -71.85 -28.23
C TYR A 17 -0.15 -70.32 -28.14
N LEU A 18 -1.30 -69.80 -27.74
CA LEU A 18 -1.49 -68.35 -27.57
C LEU A 18 -0.54 -67.78 -26.51
N ASN A 19 -0.31 -68.49 -25.40
CA ASN A 19 0.66 -68.10 -24.38
C ASN A 19 2.11 -68.15 -24.90
N THR A 20 2.42 -68.89 -25.96
CA THR A 20 3.76 -68.91 -26.56
C THR A 20 4.02 -67.63 -27.37
N PHE A 21 2.97 -67.04 -27.94
CA PHE A 21 3.07 -65.85 -28.79
C PHE A 21 2.66 -64.55 -28.11
N LEU A 22 1.81 -64.56 -27.06
CA LEU A 22 1.26 -63.36 -26.42
C LEU A 22 1.67 -63.24 -24.93
N GLU A 23 1.87 -62.01 -24.45
CA GLU A 23 2.16 -61.74 -23.03
C GLU A 23 0.90 -61.78 -22.14
N VAL A 24 1.00 -62.42 -20.96
CA VAL A 24 -0.07 -62.44 -19.93
C VAL A 24 0.28 -61.39 -18.86
N SER A 25 -0.60 -60.42 -18.59
CA SER A 25 -0.49 -59.56 -17.40
C SER A 25 -1.48 -60.07 -16.33
N LEU A 26 -0.95 -60.58 -15.22
CA LEU A 26 -1.72 -61.12 -14.09
C LEU A 26 -1.82 -60.07 -12.99
N ASP A 27 -2.80 -59.16 -13.05
CA ASP A 27 -3.38 -58.57 -11.84
C ASP A 27 -4.76 -57.96 -12.11
N ASN A 28 -5.77 -58.61 -11.55
CA ASN A 28 -7.18 -58.44 -11.91
C ASN A 28 -7.84 -57.22 -11.22
N THR A 29 -7.12 -56.11 -11.04
CA THR A 29 -7.66 -54.92 -10.34
C THR A 29 -7.25 -53.54 -10.88
N ASN A 30 -6.61 -53.40 -12.05
CA ASN A 30 -6.53 -52.09 -12.71
C ASN A 30 -6.57 -52.18 -14.24
N VAL A 31 -7.41 -51.33 -14.82
CA VAL A 31 -7.90 -51.33 -16.19
C VAL A 31 -6.80 -50.92 -17.18
N ASP A 32 -6.20 -51.87 -17.87
CA ASP A 32 -5.70 -51.61 -19.23
C ASP A 32 -5.88 -52.82 -20.14
N GLN A 33 -7.08 -52.93 -20.72
CA GLN A 33 -7.45 -53.97 -21.70
C GLN A 33 -6.58 -53.93 -22.98
N ASN A 34 -5.72 -52.90 -23.14
CA ASN A 34 -4.85 -52.75 -24.29
C ASN A 34 -3.57 -53.62 -24.24
N LEU A 35 -3.21 -54.21 -23.09
CA LEU A 35 -1.97 -55.00 -22.97
C LEU A 35 -2.14 -56.52 -23.13
N ARG A 36 -3.36 -57.06 -23.12
CA ARG A 36 -3.63 -58.52 -23.19
C ARG A 36 -3.64 -59.11 -24.62
N GLY A 37 -2.91 -58.49 -25.55
CA GLY A 37 -2.82 -58.90 -26.95
C GLY A 37 -1.50 -58.56 -27.65
N ARG A 38 -0.44 -58.25 -26.91
CA ARG A 38 0.89 -57.94 -27.47
C ARG A 38 1.71 -59.23 -27.67
N ILE A 39 2.40 -59.33 -28.81
CA ILE A 39 3.27 -60.46 -29.14
C ILE A 39 4.54 -60.42 -28.26
N LYS A 40 4.98 -61.57 -27.74
CA LYS A 40 6.20 -61.71 -26.93
C LYS A 40 7.44 -61.28 -27.71
N PRO A 41 8.33 -60.44 -27.15
CA PRO A 41 9.54 -59.96 -27.83
C PRO A 41 10.45 -61.08 -28.38
N ALA A 42 10.60 -62.21 -27.67
CA ALA A 42 11.44 -63.33 -28.12
C ALA A 42 10.93 -64.04 -29.39
N ALA A 43 9.60 -64.07 -29.59
CA ALA A 43 9.01 -64.62 -30.82
C ALA A 43 9.21 -63.66 -32.00
N LEU A 44 9.24 -62.35 -31.74
CA LEU A 44 9.46 -61.31 -32.74
C LEU A 44 10.91 -61.29 -33.23
N ASP A 45 11.87 -61.45 -32.31
CA ASP A 45 13.30 -61.52 -32.60
C ASP A 45 13.67 -62.76 -33.45
N THR A 46 13.10 -63.93 -33.13
CA THR A 46 13.29 -65.16 -33.94
C THR A 46 12.76 -65.01 -35.37
N ALA A 47 11.75 -64.15 -35.59
CA ALA A 47 11.22 -63.85 -36.93
C ALA A 47 12.08 -62.84 -37.72
N GLY A 48 13.18 -62.34 -37.14
CA GLY A 48 14.08 -61.38 -37.76
C GLY A 48 13.51 -59.96 -37.83
N ALA A 49 12.55 -59.63 -36.97
CA ALA A 49 11.98 -58.29 -36.91
C ALA A 49 12.86 -57.36 -36.07
N VAL A 50 13.12 -56.16 -36.59
CA VAL A 50 13.85 -55.12 -35.86
C VAL A 50 12.92 -54.44 -34.87
N MET A 51 13.33 -54.37 -33.60
CA MET A 51 12.57 -53.75 -32.51
C MET A 51 13.20 -52.42 -32.08
N ASN A 52 12.37 -51.49 -31.55
CA ASN A 52 12.86 -50.21 -31.01
C ASN A 52 13.81 -50.36 -29.81
N THR A 53 13.85 -51.55 -29.19
CA THR A 53 14.76 -51.88 -28.10
C THR A 53 16.11 -52.38 -28.59
N ASP A 54 16.27 -52.62 -29.89
CA ASP A 54 17.54 -53.10 -30.44
C ASP A 54 18.58 -51.98 -30.34
N THR A 55 19.74 -52.33 -29.79
CA THR A 55 20.82 -51.37 -29.53
C THR A 55 22.02 -51.56 -30.45
N THR A 56 21.99 -52.57 -31.33
CA THR A 56 23.05 -52.87 -32.29
C THR A 56 22.50 -53.39 -33.60
N THR A 57 23.15 -53.03 -34.70
CA THR A 57 22.84 -53.52 -36.05
C THR A 57 23.85 -54.57 -36.54
N ALA A 58 24.75 -55.05 -35.68
CA ALA A 58 25.88 -55.92 -36.07
C ALA A 58 25.43 -57.22 -36.77
N ASP A 59 24.30 -57.80 -36.33
CA ASP A 59 23.75 -59.03 -36.90
C ASP A 59 22.76 -58.77 -38.05
N MET A 60 22.42 -57.52 -38.34
CA MET A 60 21.47 -57.14 -39.39
C MET A 60 22.16 -57.13 -40.76
N GLN A 61 21.96 -58.18 -41.56
CA GLN A 61 22.68 -58.38 -42.83
C GLN A 61 22.45 -57.30 -43.91
N PHE A 62 21.37 -56.53 -43.81
CA PHE A 62 21.08 -55.42 -44.73
C PHE A 62 21.82 -54.12 -44.37
N VAL A 63 22.50 -54.07 -43.21
CA VAL A 63 23.36 -52.96 -42.79
C VAL A 63 24.82 -53.29 -43.09
N VAL A 64 25.60 -52.31 -43.54
CA VAL A 64 27.04 -52.48 -43.84
C VAL A 64 27.88 -51.42 -43.16
N ASP A 65 29.04 -51.81 -42.63
CA ASP A 65 30.02 -50.90 -42.04
C ASP A 65 31.39 -50.98 -42.75
N GLU A 66 31.68 -50.01 -43.63
CA GLU A 66 32.90 -49.89 -44.42
C GLU A 66 33.32 -48.41 -44.58
N ASP A 67 34.44 -48.00 -43.99
CA ASP A 67 34.88 -46.59 -43.96
C ASP A 67 35.15 -45.95 -45.33
N ASN A 68 35.49 -46.75 -46.34
CA ASN A 68 35.81 -46.27 -47.69
C ASN A 68 34.69 -46.53 -48.71
N MET A 69 33.57 -47.11 -48.27
CA MET A 69 32.46 -47.53 -49.12
C MET A 69 32.91 -48.38 -50.34
N ALA A 70 34.00 -49.14 -50.20
CA ALA A 70 34.63 -49.81 -51.34
C ALA A 70 33.77 -50.90 -51.98
N SER A 71 32.81 -51.49 -51.25
CA SER A 71 31.91 -52.49 -51.83
C SER A 71 30.92 -51.92 -52.85
N ASP A 72 30.60 -50.62 -52.78
CA ASP A 72 29.62 -49.93 -53.65
C ASP A 72 28.27 -50.69 -53.77
N SER A 73 27.79 -51.26 -52.65
CA SER A 73 26.60 -52.13 -52.67
C SER A 73 25.30 -51.33 -52.81
N ALA A 74 24.50 -51.65 -53.83
CA ALA A 74 23.19 -51.02 -54.07
C ALA A 74 22.04 -51.54 -53.19
N THR A 75 22.24 -52.61 -52.42
CA THR A 75 21.16 -53.28 -51.64
C THR A 75 21.34 -53.20 -50.13
N LYS A 76 22.41 -52.56 -49.65
CA LYS A 76 22.69 -52.41 -48.22
C LYS A 76 22.62 -50.94 -47.80
N VAL A 77 22.27 -50.72 -46.53
CA VAL A 77 22.27 -49.38 -45.92
C VAL A 77 23.58 -49.20 -45.14
N PRO A 78 24.37 -48.16 -45.40
CA PRO A 78 25.62 -47.95 -44.67
C PRO A 78 25.34 -47.48 -43.23
N THR A 79 26.23 -47.81 -42.30
CA THR A 79 26.21 -47.20 -40.97
C THR A 79 26.56 -45.71 -41.06
N GLN A 80 26.21 -44.94 -40.03
CA GLN A 80 26.67 -43.55 -39.91
C GLN A 80 28.20 -43.44 -39.88
N GLN A 81 28.90 -44.44 -39.33
CA GLN A 81 30.36 -44.44 -39.27
C GLN A 81 30.96 -44.50 -40.67
N SER A 82 30.48 -45.41 -41.52
CA SER A 82 30.95 -45.56 -42.91
C SER A 82 30.81 -44.28 -43.73
N VAL A 83 29.62 -43.67 -43.68
CA VAL A 83 29.34 -42.43 -44.42
C VAL A 83 30.25 -41.31 -43.93
N LYS A 84 30.43 -41.20 -42.61
CA LYS A 84 31.27 -40.15 -42.02
C LYS A 84 32.73 -40.31 -42.43
N ALA A 85 33.29 -41.52 -42.31
CA ALA A 85 34.67 -41.77 -42.67
C ALA A 85 34.94 -41.49 -44.16
N TYR A 86 34.04 -41.89 -45.05
CA TYR A 86 34.18 -41.67 -46.49
C TYR A 86 34.16 -40.18 -46.85
N VAL A 87 33.20 -39.42 -46.29
CA VAL A 87 33.09 -37.98 -46.55
C VAL A 87 34.29 -37.21 -45.98
N ASP A 88 34.70 -37.53 -44.75
CA ASP A 88 35.83 -36.86 -44.09
C ASP A 88 37.13 -37.06 -44.87
N ASN A 89 37.35 -38.25 -45.45
CA ASN A 89 38.56 -38.54 -46.22
C ASN A 89 38.55 -37.90 -47.63
N SER A 90 37.36 -37.64 -48.18
CA SER A 90 37.16 -37.01 -49.50
C SER A 90 37.44 -35.50 -49.50
N ASP A 91 37.51 -34.86 -48.33
CA ASP A 91 37.63 -33.40 -48.19
C ASP A 91 39.09 -32.89 -48.07
N SER A 92 40.09 -33.77 -48.12
CA SER A 92 41.45 -33.40 -47.72
C SER A 92 42.24 -32.50 -48.68
N THR A 93 41.86 -32.26 -49.96
CA THR A 93 42.59 -31.30 -50.84
C THR A 93 41.79 -30.68 -52.01
N LYS A 94 40.74 -29.88 -51.74
CA LYS A 94 40.03 -29.14 -52.82
C LYS A 94 40.80 -27.93 -53.40
N VAL A 95 41.83 -27.42 -52.72
CA VAL A 95 42.67 -26.29 -53.16
C VAL A 95 44.13 -26.51 -52.77
N THR A 96 45.07 -26.33 -53.72
CA THR A 96 46.52 -26.46 -53.49
C THR A 96 47.26 -25.16 -53.83
N GLY A 97 48.22 -24.78 -52.98
CA GLY A 97 49.08 -23.59 -53.14
C GLY A 97 50.47 -23.92 -53.67
N PRO A 98 51.36 -22.93 -53.85
CA PRO A 98 52.73 -23.16 -54.31
C PRO A 98 53.57 -23.76 -53.17
N ALA A 99 54.61 -24.54 -53.50
CA ALA A 99 55.50 -25.17 -52.52
C ALA A 99 56.24 -24.16 -51.60
N SER A 100 56.26 -22.89 -51.99
CA SER A 100 56.91 -21.77 -51.29
C SER A 100 55.95 -20.93 -50.44
N ALA A 101 54.72 -21.40 -50.19
CA ALA A 101 53.79 -20.71 -49.30
C ALA A 101 54.40 -20.52 -47.91
N THR A 102 54.32 -19.28 -47.41
CA THR A 102 54.80 -18.92 -46.06
C THR A 102 53.61 -18.59 -45.17
N ASP A 103 53.74 -18.88 -43.87
CA ASP A 103 52.70 -18.57 -42.90
C ASP A 103 52.32 -17.09 -42.98
N ARG A 104 51.02 -16.77 -42.81
CA ARG A 104 50.48 -15.39 -42.67
C ARG A 104 50.44 -14.52 -43.94
N ALA A 105 50.74 -15.06 -45.11
CA ALA A 105 50.56 -14.36 -46.40
C ALA A 105 49.09 -14.37 -46.84
N ILE A 106 48.66 -13.32 -47.57
CA ILE A 106 47.31 -13.31 -48.17
C ILE A 106 47.29 -14.26 -49.37
N SER A 107 46.34 -15.20 -49.38
CA SER A 107 46.10 -16.13 -50.47
C SER A 107 45.42 -15.44 -51.66
N VAL A 108 46.03 -15.52 -52.84
CA VAL A 108 45.45 -14.99 -54.08
C VAL A 108 45.42 -16.09 -55.13
N PHE A 109 44.30 -16.21 -55.86
CA PHE A 109 44.17 -17.22 -56.91
C PHE A 109 45.05 -16.88 -58.12
N ASP A 110 45.73 -17.90 -58.64
CA ASP A 110 46.53 -17.80 -59.86
C ASP A 110 45.82 -18.53 -61.01
N GLY A 111 44.99 -17.77 -61.73
CA GLY A 111 44.27 -18.25 -62.91
C GLY A 111 42.74 -18.18 -62.80
N THR A 112 42.08 -18.44 -63.92
CA THR A 112 40.64 -18.16 -64.12
C THR A 112 39.70 -19.12 -63.39
N THR A 113 40.18 -20.28 -62.92
CA THR A 113 39.33 -21.35 -62.35
C THR A 113 39.28 -21.38 -60.81
N GLY A 114 40.10 -20.59 -60.12
CA GLY A 114 40.09 -20.50 -58.64
C GLY A 114 40.64 -21.72 -57.89
N LYS A 115 41.32 -22.66 -58.56
CA LYS A 115 41.84 -23.90 -57.95
C LYS A 115 43.31 -23.83 -57.48
N LEU A 116 44.06 -22.83 -57.93
CA LEU A 116 45.48 -22.64 -57.62
C LEU A 116 45.68 -21.31 -56.87
N ILE A 117 46.54 -21.32 -55.85
CA ILE A 117 46.92 -20.13 -55.06
C ILE A 117 48.37 -19.74 -55.39
N LYS A 118 48.75 -18.45 -55.24
CA LYS A 118 50.14 -17.95 -55.30
C LYS A 118 50.54 -17.11 -54.09
N ASN A 119 51.85 -16.91 -53.92
CA ASN A 119 52.42 -16.04 -52.88
C ASN A 119 52.16 -14.56 -53.16
N THR A 120 51.97 -13.79 -52.09
CA THR A 120 51.95 -12.32 -52.14
C THR A 120 53.07 -11.74 -51.29
N SER A 121 53.53 -10.53 -51.62
CA SER A 121 54.51 -9.79 -50.81
C SER A 121 53.88 -9.08 -49.61
N ILE A 122 52.58 -9.28 -49.39
CA ILE A 122 51.80 -8.65 -48.33
C ILE A 122 51.53 -9.71 -47.27
N THR A 123 52.04 -9.47 -46.07
CA THR A 123 51.90 -10.38 -44.94
C THR A 123 51.14 -9.71 -43.81
N THR A 124 50.56 -10.51 -42.93
CA THR A 124 50.04 -10.01 -41.65
C THR A 124 51.13 -10.11 -40.59
N ASN A 125 51.19 -9.14 -39.68
CA ASN A 125 52.11 -9.17 -38.53
C ASN A 125 51.87 -10.40 -37.64
N SER A 126 52.79 -10.70 -36.72
CA SER A 126 52.75 -11.82 -35.74
C SER A 126 51.61 -11.71 -34.72
N GLY A 127 50.36 -11.71 -35.20
CA GLY A 127 49.13 -11.56 -34.41
C GLY A 127 47.86 -11.52 -35.26
N GLY A 128 47.95 -11.18 -36.55
CA GLY A 128 46.84 -11.33 -37.50
C GLY A 128 45.81 -10.21 -37.47
N THR A 129 46.09 -9.11 -36.78
CA THR A 129 45.14 -8.01 -36.59
C THR A 129 45.37 -6.82 -37.52
N GLU A 130 46.52 -6.73 -38.21
CA GLU A 130 46.81 -5.62 -39.13
C GLU A 130 47.55 -6.08 -40.41
N LEU A 131 47.15 -5.48 -41.54
CA LEU A 131 47.78 -5.67 -42.84
C LEU A 131 49.13 -4.94 -42.88
N TYR A 132 50.24 -5.68 -42.91
CA TYR A 132 51.56 -5.07 -42.99
C TYR A 132 51.99 -4.92 -44.45
N ILE A 133 52.10 -3.67 -44.89
CA ILE A 133 52.69 -3.33 -46.19
C ILE A 133 54.15 -2.93 -45.91
N PRO A 134 55.14 -3.76 -46.31
CA PRO A 134 56.53 -3.43 -46.03
C PRO A 134 56.96 -2.17 -46.80
N PRO A 135 57.59 -1.17 -46.16
CA PRO A 135 58.20 -0.08 -46.89
C PRO A 135 59.44 -0.59 -47.62
N SER A 136 59.63 -0.20 -48.88
CA SER A 136 60.91 -0.41 -49.57
C SER A 136 61.94 0.56 -49.00
N GLY A 137 62.60 0.17 -47.90
CA GLY A 137 63.66 0.93 -47.23
C GLY A 137 63.21 1.70 -45.99
N SER A 138 64.09 1.72 -44.98
CA SER A 138 63.88 2.27 -43.64
C SER A 138 63.22 3.67 -43.63
N LEU A 139 62.07 3.79 -42.97
CA LEU A 139 61.39 5.07 -42.75
C LEU A 139 62.05 5.79 -41.55
N SER A 140 63.07 6.59 -41.84
CA SER A 140 63.63 7.55 -40.87
C SER A 140 62.67 8.74 -40.69
N PRO A 141 62.39 9.23 -39.46
CA PRO A 141 61.37 10.25 -39.21
C PRO A 141 61.64 11.64 -39.80
N ASN A 142 62.77 11.85 -40.47
CA ASN A 142 63.30 13.19 -40.73
C ASN A 142 63.25 13.66 -42.19
N ASN A 143 62.72 12.87 -43.13
CA ASN A 143 62.61 13.29 -44.53
C ASN A 143 61.15 13.49 -44.95
N HIS A 144 60.77 14.76 -45.08
CA HIS A 144 59.46 15.25 -45.55
C HIS A 144 59.24 15.00 -47.06
N GLY A 145 59.28 13.75 -47.53
CA GLY A 145 59.25 13.50 -48.98
C GLY A 145 58.73 12.15 -49.46
N GLN A 146 58.06 11.35 -48.63
CA GLN A 146 57.45 10.10 -49.09
C GLN A 146 55.93 10.14 -48.95
N THR A 147 55.24 10.18 -50.08
CA THR A 147 53.78 10.19 -50.17
C THR A 147 53.28 8.77 -50.40
N LEU A 148 52.46 8.26 -49.49
CA LEU A 148 51.61 7.09 -49.74
C LEU A 148 50.52 7.52 -50.74
N ASN A 149 50.62 7.07 -51.99
CA ASN A 149 49.73 7.51 -53.06
C ASN A 149 48.43 6.66 -53.06
N LEU A 150 47.44 7.05 -52.26
CA LEU A 150 46.10 6.45 -52.23
C LEU A 150 45.21 7.20 -53.24
N GLN A 151 45.36 6.88 -54.52
CA GLN A 151 44.93 7.75 -55.64
C GLN A 151 43.42 7.89 -55.88
N SER A 152 42.52 7.37 -55.03
CA SER A 152 41.07 7.56 -55.23
C SER A 152 40.16 7.21 -54.05
N MET A 153 40.52 7.57 -52.81
CA MET A 153 39.48 7.63 -51.77
C MET A 153 38.65 8.90 -51.96
N GLN A 154 37.55 8.82 -52.70
CA GLN A 154 36.53 9.87 -52.73
C GLN A 154 35.82 9.91 -51.36
N TRP A 155 36.09 10.93 -50.58
CA TRP A 155 35.36 11.22 -49.35
C TRP A 155 34.07 11.97 -49.70
N THR A 156 32.97 11.26 -49.94
CA THR A 156 31.63 11.87 -49.84
C THR A 156 31.30 12.04 -48.36
N THR A 157 31.54 13.25 -47.85
CA THR A 157 31.08 13.81 -46.57
C THR A 157 30.76 12.80 -45.48
N HIS A 158 31.75 12.51 -44.63
CA HIS A 158 31.52 12.00 -43.28
C HIS A 158 32.22 12.91 -42.28
N THR A 159 31.46 13.39 -41.30
CA THR A 159 31.91 14.13 -40.12
C THR A 159 33.01 13.33 -39.41
N LEU A 160 34.19 13.92 -39.26
CA LEU A 160 35.35 13.31 -38.59
C LEU A 160 35.14 13.28 -37.08
N ASP A 161 34.99 12.09 -36.50
CA ASP A 161 35.15 11.85 -35.08
C ASP A 161 36.61 11.43 -34.82
N ARG A 162 37.44 12.44 -34.44
CA ARG A 162 38.84 12.38 -33.93
C ARG A 162 40.01 12.27 -34.97
N PRO A 163 41.04 13.14 -34.91
CA PRO A 163 42.18 13.11 -35.83
C PRO A 163 43.30 12.18 -35.36
N HIS A 164 43.83 11.36 -36.28
CA HIS A 164 45.05 10.54 -36.10
C HIS A 164 46.29 11.25 -36.70
N ILE A 165 46.53 12.52 -36.35
CA ILE A 165 47.84 13.17 -36.61
C ILE A 165 48.77 12.87 -35.44
N LYS A 166 49.76 12.01 -35.68
CA LYS A 166 50.77 11.58 -34.72
C LYS A 166 51.84 12.68 -34.57
N MET A 167 51.75 13.51 -33.53
CA MET A 167 52.87 14.35 -33.09
C MET A 167 53.91 13.46 -32.38
N LEU A 168 55.20 13.66 -32.68
CA LEU A 168 56.32 13.00 -32.03
C LEU A 168 56.23 13.16 -30.50
N THR A 169 56.09 12.05 -29.77
CA THR A 169 56.22 12.03 -28.31
C THR A 169 57.70 11.99 -27.95
N SER A 170 58.22 13.09 -27.39
CA SER A 170 59.37 13.03 -26.50
C SER A 170 58.95 12.39 -25.18
N THR A 171 59.87 11.65 -24.57
CA THR A 171 59.71 10.89 -23.34
C THR A 171 59.16 11.74 -22.20
N ILE A 172 58.01 11.36 -21.63
CA ILE A 172 57.70 11.66 -20.22
C ILE A 172 57.28 10.33 -19.57
N SER A 173 58.07 9.93 -18.58
CA SER A 173 57.90 8.71 -17.79
C SER A 173 56.80 8.88 -16.72
N PRO A 174 56.28 7.76 -16.19
CA PRO A 174 54.91 7.63 -15.73
C PRO A 174 54.74 7.94 -14.24
N THR A 175 53.61 8.53 -13.86
CA THR A 175 52.98 8.21 -12.57
C THR A 175 51.46 8.10 -12.73
N ASN A 176 51.00 6.86 -12.57
CA ASN A 176 49.65 6.40 -12.22
C ASN A 176 48.47 6.55 -13.21
N THR A 177 48.13 5.38 -13.77
CA THR A 177 46.78 4.83 -14.03
C THR A 177 45.85 5.56 -15.00
N GLY A 178 45.69 4.94 -16.18
CA GLY A 178 44.50 5.05 -17.03
C GLY A 178 44.75 5.80 -18.32
N THR A 179 44.67 5.08 -19.44
CA THR A 179 44.49 5.70 -20.76
C THR A 179 43.11 6.33 -20.78
N TYR A 180 43.03 7.64 -20.52
CA TYR A 180 41.81 8.43 -20.73
C TYR A 180 41.94 9.18 -22.04
N ILE A 181 41.00 8.96 -22.96
CA ILE A 181 40.64 10.00 -23.92
C ILE A 181 39.81 11.02 -23.12
N GLY A 182 40.51 11.94 -22.44
CA GLY A 182 39.89 13.12 -21.85
C GLY A 182 39.70 14.17 -22.93
N VAL A 183 38.47 14.63 -23.15
CA VAL A 183 38.27 16.00 -23.61
C VAL A 183 38.63 16.87 -22.41
N GLU A 184 39.80 17.50 -22.48
CA GLU A 184 40.19 18.54 -21.54
C GLU A 184 39.24 19.74 -21.75
N ILE A 185 38.28 19.91 -20.84
CA ILE A 185 37.76 21.25 -20.53
C ILE A 185 38.41 21.64 -19.21
N ALA A 186 39.70 21.94 -19.26
CA ALA A 186 40.32 22.69 -18.19
C ALA A 186 39.94 24.16 -18.37
N PRO A 187 39.29 24.83 -17.41
CA PRO A 187 39.52 26.25 -17.26
C PRO A 187 40.98 26.38 -16.83
N ASN A 188 41.78 27.02 -17.66
CA ASN A 188 43.20 27.32 -17.45
C ASN A 188 43.47 27.76 -15.99
N MET A 189 43.95 26.84 -15.14
CA MET A 189 44.48 27.15 -13.81
C MET A 189 45.64 26.21 -13.50
N SER A 190 46.86 26.76 -13.48
CA SER A 190 48.07 26.09 -13.05
C SER A 190 48.04 25.84 -11.53
N GLY A 191 47.75 24.61 -11.11
CA GLY A 191 47.83 24.16 -9.72
C GLY A 191 47.56 22.66 -9.59
N THR A 192 48.33 21.98 -8.75
CA THR A 192 48.23 20.52 -8.52
C THR A 192 46.81 20.17 -8.03
N PRO A 193 46.06 19.26 -8.68
CA PRO A 193 44.67 19.03 -8.32
C PRO A 193 44.57 18.13 -7.08
N THR A 194 44.14 18.70 -5.96
CA THR A 194 43.79 17.94 -4.76
C THR A 194 42.28 17.72 -4.71
N SER A 195 41.86 16.51 -5.10
CA SER A 195 40.54 15.90 -4.86
C SER A 195 39.35 16.39 -5.71
N ASN A 196 38.55 15.39 -6.15
CA ASN A 196 37.18 15.47 -6.70
C ASN A 196 37.01 15.66 -8.22
N TRP A 197 37.39 14.65 -9.01
CA TRP A 197 36.92 14.57 -10.40
C TRP A 197 35.69 13.66 -10.52
N THR A 198 34.61 14.21 -11.07
CA THR A 198 33.49 13.43 -11.60
C THR A 198 33.82 13.08 -13.05
N VAL A 199 34.14 11.82 -13.32
CA VAL A 199 34.32 11.35 -14.71
C VAL A 199 32.95 11.08 -15.31
N LEU A 200 32.49 11.95 -16.22
CA LEU A 200 31.33 11.67 -17.06
C LEU A 200 31.73 10.61 -18.09
N LYS A 201 31.37 9.35 -17.85
CA LYS A 201 31.53 8.29 -18.85
C LYS A 201 30.39 8.41 -19.86
N VAL A 202 30.71 8.76 -21.09
CA VAL A 202 29.79 8.62 -22.23
C VAL A 202 30.10 7.29 -22.89
N ASN A 203 29.24 6.29 -22.69
CA ASN A 203 29.30 5.05 -23.47
C ASN A 203 28.55 5.30 -24.79
N PRO A 204 29.20 5.22 -25.97
CA PRO A 204 28.47 5.19 -27.23
C PRO A 204 27.78 3.83 -27.34
N GLY A 205 26.53 3.75 -26.88
CA GLY A 205 25.66 2.62 -27.18
C GLY A 205 25.29 2.64 -28.67
N SER A 206 25.56 1.55 -29.38
CA SER A 206 25.19 1.38 -30.79
C SER A 206 23.71 1.02 -30.90
N ASP A 207 22.82 2.01 -30.79
CA ASP A 207 21.41 1.79 -31.13
C ASP A 207 21.14 2.37 -32.53
N ASN A 208 20.84 1.47 -33.48
CA ASN A 208 20.46 1.74 -34.87
C ASN A 208 19.07 2.42 -34.96
N GLY A 209 18.92 3.60 -34.37
CA GLY A 209 17.62 4.26 -34.29
C GLY A 209 17.67 5.67 -33.74
N GLY A 210 18.35 6.59 -34.43
CA GLY A 210 17.98 8.01 -34.52
C GLY A 210 17.93 8.89 -33.25
N ALA A 211 18.27 8.40 -32.06
CA ALA A 211 18.34 9.22 -30.85
C ALA A 211 19.62 8.91 -30.05
N THR A 212 20.58 9.83 -30.09
CA THR A 212 21.75 9.83 -29.20
C THR A 212 21.26 10.09 -27.78
N ARG A 213 20.99 9.04 -27.01
CA ARG A 213 20.63 9.16 -25.59
C ARG A 213 21.92 9.27 -24.78
N LEU A 214 22.14 10.43 -24.16
CA LEU A 214 23.17 10.61 -23.15
C LEU A 214 22.76 9.83 -21.88
N LEU A 215 23.10 8.55 -21.81
CA LEU A 215 22.96 7.75 -20.60
C LEU A 215 24.13 8.09 -19.68
N ALA A 216 23.95 9.03 -18.75
CA ALA A 216 24.92 9.26 -17.67
C ALA A 216 24.70 8.22 -16.57
N ASP A 217 25.37 7.07 -16.65
CA ASP A 217 25.44 6.12 -15.53
C ASP A 217 26.36 6.71 -14.44
N PHE A 218 25.75 7.19 -13.36
CA PHE A 218 26.45 7.78 -12.23
C PHE A 218 26.84 6.68 -11.23
N ALA A 219 27.98 6.02 -11.46
CA ALA A 219 28.52 5.05 -10.52
C ALA A 219 29.31 5.76 -9.41
N VAL A 220 28.97 5.49 -8.16
CA VAL A 220 29.67 6.02 -6.98
C VAL A 220 30.37 4.87 -6.27
N ALA A 221 31.67 5.00 -6.03
CA ALA A 221 32.43 4.00 -5.28
C ALA A 221 31.83 3.83 -3.87
N SER A 222 31.93 2.61 -3.32
CA SER A 222 31.22 2.04 -2.16
C SER A 222 31.28 2.79 -0.81
N SER A 223 31.84 4.00 -0.77
CA SER A 223 31.90 4.87 0.41
C SER A 223 31.66 6.35 0.12
N SER A 224 31.33 6.72 -1.13
CA SER A 224 31.00 8.09 -1.51
C SER A 224 29.51 8.21 -1.82
N LYS A 225 28.86 9.26 -1.30
CA LYS A 225 27.47 9.60 -1.62
C LYS A 225 27.49 10.46 -2.88
N LEU A 226 26.83 10.03 -3.97
CA LEU A 226 26.51 10.95 -5.04
C LEU A 226 25.52 11.96 -4.49
N THR A 227 26.04 13.13 -4.15
CA THR A 227 25.22 14.25 -3.75
C THR A 227 24.92 15.01 -5.03
N LEU A 228 23.81 14.68 -5.68
CA LEU A 228 23.21 15.57 -6.67
C LEU A 228 22.63 16.75 -5.89
N SER A 229 23.48 17.71 -5.52
CA SER A 229 23.06 18.92 -4.81
C SER A 229 22.30 19.82 -5.77
N THR A 230 21.09 19.43 -6.11
CA THR A 230 20.21 20.27 -6.89
C THR A 230 19.57 21.29 -5.95
N LYS A 231 20.19 22.46 -5.82
CA LYS A 231 19.38 23.67 -6.06
C LYS A 231 19.10 23.66 -7.57
N GLY A 232 18.11 22.89 -8.02
CA GLY A 232 17.93 22.61 -9.45
C GLY A 232 16.90 21.54 -9.80
N ILE A 233 16.40 21.61 -11.03
CA ILE A 233 15.16 20.97 -11.48
C ILE A 233 15.40 19.49 -11.86
N MET A 234 14.69 18.54 -11.23
CA MET A 234 14.47 17.22 -11.85
C MET A 234 13.41 17.38 -12.95
N ARG A 235 13.83 17.61 -14.21
CA ARG A 235 12.91 17.62 -15.34
C ARG A 235 12.69 16.19 -15.82
N ASN A 236 11.44 15.78 -15.94
CA ASN A 236 11.10 14.60 -16.71
C ASN A 236 11.48 14.88 -18.18
N ASN A 237 12.22 13.97 -18.81
CA ASN A 237 12.78 14.14 -20.16
C ASN A 237 11.72 14.03 -21.29
N ALA A 238 10.45 13.83 -20.93
CA ALA A 238 9.29 13.99 -21.80
C ALA A 238 8.43 15.13 -21.22
N PRO A 239 8.03 16.15 -22.02
CA PRO A 239 7.14 17.17 -21.53
C PRO A 239 5.84 16.50 -21.09
N LEU A 240 5.50 16.63 -19.82
CA LEU A 240 4.09 16.73 -19.48
C LEU A 240 3.63 17.98 -20.21
N THR A 241 2.90 17.80 -21.32
CA THR A 241 2.28 18.89 -22.06
C THR A 241 1.23 19.54 -21.15
N GLY A 242 1.66 20.52 -20.34
CA GLY A 242 0.83 21.23 -19.37
C GLY A 242 1.63 22.26 -18.57
N ALA A 243 1.06 23.46 -18.38
CA ALA A 243 1.69 24.67 -17.83
C ALA A 243 1.96 24.65 -16.31
N ILE A 244 2.44 23.51 -15.76
CA ILE A 244 2.72 23.34 -14.33
C ILE A 244 4.14 22.78 -14.13
N ASN A 245 4.97 23.51 -13.39
CA ASN A 245 6.30 23.05 -12.96
C ASN A 245 6.29 22.66 -11.48
N THR A 246 6.98 21.57 -11.14
CA THR A 246 7.23 21.17 -9.75
C THR A 246 8.70 21.37 -9.40
N TYR A 247 8.94 22.08 -8.30
CA TYR A 247 10.24 22.36 -7.73
C TYR A 247 10.35 21.67 -6.37
N LYS A 248 11.54 21.16 -6.05
CA LYS A 248 11.82 20.45 -4.80
C LYS A 248 12.88 21.21 -4.02
N ASN A 249 12.75 21.24 -2.70
CA ASN A 249 13.75 21.79 -1.76
C ASN A 249 14.20 23.22 -2.13
N VAL A 250 13.25 24.12 -2.36
CA VAL A 250 13.51 25.45 -2.95
C VAL A 250 14.11 26.44 -1.97
N ALA A 251 13.87 26.25 -0.67
CA ALA A 251 14.39 27.10 0.40
C ALA A 251 14.48 26.32 1.71
N TYR A 252 15.41 26.73 2.58
CA TYR A 252 15.50 26.23 3.96
C TYR A 252 16.09 27.32 4.88
N THR A 253 15.81 27.21 6.17
CA THR A 253 16.49 27.97 7.22
C THR A 253 16.65 27.12 8.47
N ARG A 254 17.68 27.41 9.26
CA ARG A 254 17.90 26.81 10.58
C ARG A 254 18.48 27.82 11.53
N ASP A 255 18.03 27.81 12.78
CA ASP A 255 18.63 28.59 13.86
C ASP A 255 18.98 27.64 15.02
N SER A 256 20.18 27.78 15.57
CA SER A 256 20.68 26.93 16.65
C SER A 256 20.39 27.48 18.05
N SER A 257 19.61 28.56 18.16
CA SER A 257 19.28 29.19 19.43
C SER A 257 18.16 28.42 20.15
N ALA A 258 18.33 28.22 21.46
CA ALA A 258 17.30 27.63 22.31
C ALA A 258 16.03 28.48 22.42
N SER A 259 16.15 29.78 22.13
CA SER A 259 15.03 30.71 22.02
C SER A 259 15.34 31.71 20.92
N LYS A 260 14.56 31.68 19.85
CA LYS A 260 14.60 32.64 18.75
C LYS A 260 13.24 33.31 18.65
N VAL A 261 13.19 34.63 18.82
CA VAL A 261 11.94 35.39 18.77
C VAL A 261 11.81 36.10 17.43
N GLY A 262 10.63 36.04 16.82
CA GLY A 262 10.30 36.77 15.60
C GLY A 262 9.37 36.01 14.65
N THR A 263 8.91 36.73 13.64
CA THR A 263 8.17 36.17 12.51
C THR A 263 9.15 35.47 11.58
N LEU A 264 8.85 34.25 11.15
CA LEU A 264 9.58 33.66 10.02
C LEU A 264 9.01 34.24 8.72
N LYS A 265 9.77 35.14 8.09
CA LYS A 265 9.48 35.70 6.77
C LYS A 265 10.12 34.84 5.70
N ILE A 266 9.30 34.41 4.74
CA ILE A 266 9.72 33.71 3.53
C ILE A 266 9.50 34.67 2.36
N THR A 267 10.57 35.12 1.74
CA THR A 267 10.53 36.00 0.57
C THR A 267 10.56 35.14 -0.68
N LEU A 268 9.58 35.35 -1.56
CA LEU A 268 9.50 34.65 -2.84
C LEU A 268 10.50 35.25 -3.84
N PRO A 269 10.96 34.49 -4.85
CA PRO A 269 11.85 34.98 -5.89
C PRO A 269 11.29 36.10 -6.76
N LYS A 270 9.96 36.23 -6.79
CA LYS A 270 9.24 37.14 -7.66
C LYS A 270 8.18 37.94 -6.91
N SER A 271 7.85 39.10 -7.48
CA SER A 271 6.68 39.90 -7.11
C SER A 271 5.40 39.33 -7.75
N TRP A 272 4.48 40.19 -8.18
CA TRP A 272 3.18 39.79 -8.71
C TRP A 272 3.28 39.32 -10.16
N THR A 273 3.24 38.01 -10.39
CA THR A 273 3.48 37.44 -11.73
C THR A 273 2.34 36.63 -12.30
N ASN A 274 1.18 36.63 -11.64
CA ASN A 274 0.07 35.72 -11.95
C ASN A 274 0.49 34.24 -11.80
N ALA A 275 1.40 33.93 -10.88
CA ALA A 275 1.70 32.53 -10.58
C ALA A 275 0.65 31.94 -9.63
N MET A 276 0.11 30.79 -9.98
CA MET A 276 -0.73 29.97 -9.13
C MET A 276 0.15 28.96 -8.40
N LEU A 277 0.35 29.16 -7.11
CA LEU A 277 1.34 28.43 -6.32
C LEU A 277 0.66 27.49 -5.33
N ARG A 278 1.23 26.30 -5.15
CA ARG A 278 0.99 25.42 -3.99
C ARG A 278 2.35 24.99 -3.44
N MET A 279 2.59 25.24 -2.17
CA MET A 279 3.85 24.99 -1.48
C MET A 279 3.63 24.11 -0.26
N ASP A 280 4.51 23.14 -0.03
CA ASP A 280 4.55 22.38 1.22
C ASP A 280 5.80 22.82 2.01
N ILE A 281 5.54 23.36 3.21
CA ILE A 281 6.54 23.84 4.15
C ILE A 281 6.55 22.87 5.33
N LYS A 282 7.73 22.39 5.72
CA LYS A 282 7.90 21.45 6.82
C LYS A 282 8.82 22.07 7.85
N GLY A 283 8.53 21.86 9.12
CA GLY A 283 9.41 22.33 10.18
C GLY A 283 9.49 21.41 11.37
N PHE A 284 10.68 21.40 11.95
CA PHE A 284 10.99 20.87 13.27
C PHE A 284 11.28 22.05 14.21
N ASP A 285 10.69 22.02 15.39
CA ASP A 285 10.96 22.97 16.47
C ASP A 285 11.11 22.20 17.77
N TYR A 286 12.17 22.41 18.53
CA TYR A 286 12.48 21.69 19.77
C TYR A 286 11.63 22.19 20.95
N THR A 287 10.30 22.24 20.75
CA THR A 287 9.33 22.54 21.79
C THR A 287 8.60 21.26 22.19
N TYR A 288 8.41 21.06 23.50
CA TYR A 288 7.73 19.88 24.05
C TYR A 288 6.34 19.71 23.42
N MET A 289 6.04 18.50 22.89
CA MET A 289 4.80 18.16 22.16
C MET A 289 4.54 18.92 20.84
N ALA A 290 5.49 19.74 20.39
CA ALA A 290 5.43 20.59 19.19
C ALA A 290 6.57 20.31 18.19
N SER A 291 7.14 19.10 18.26
CA SER A 291 8.39 18.75 17.58
C SER A 291 8.31 18.73 16.06
N ASN A 292 7.12 18.58 15.48
CA ASN A 292 6.95 18.55 14.02
C ASN A 292 5.67 19.26 13.61
N TRP A 293 5.74 19.90 12.45
CA TRP A 293 4.59 20.49 11.78
C TRP A 293 4.80 20.51 10.27
N ASN A 294 3.70 20.57 9.52
CA ASN A 294 3.72 20.88 8.10
C ASN A 294 2.61 21.88 7.76
N ALA A 295 2.89 22.74 6.78
CA ALA A 295 1.95 23.72 6.26
C ALA A 295 1.90 23.62 4.74
N THR A 296 0.72 23.33 4.19
CA THR A 296 0.46 23.47 2.76
C THR A 296 -0.14 24.84 2.52
N ILE A 297 0.53 25.68 1.75
CA ILE A 297 0.09 27.04 1.42
C ILE A 297 -0.18 27.11 -0.08
N SER A 298 -1.33 27.63 -0.47
CA SER A 298 -1.67 27.89 -1.86
C SER A 298 -2.17 29.31 -2.08
N GLY A 299 -2.01 29.84 -3.28
CA GLY A 299 -2.57 31.13 -3.66
C GLY A 299 -2.10 31.60 -5.03
N TYR A 300 -2.75 32.65 -5.53
CA TYR A 300 -2.49 33.26 -6.82
C TYR A 300 -1.89 34.66 -6.63
N THR A 301 -0.65 34.88 -7.10
CA THR A 301 0.07 36.17 -7.00
C THR A 301 -0.44 37.15 -8.08
N TYR A 302 -1.66 37.65 -7.92
CA TYR A 302 -2.37 38.37 -8.97
C TYR A 302 -1.77 39.76 -9.24
N SER A 303 -1.23 39.96 -10.45
CA SER A 303 -0.57 41.20 -10.87
C SER A 303 -1.50 42.42 -10.87
N ALA A 304 -2.68 42.31 -11.48
CA ALA A 304 -3.56 43.46 -11.62
C ALA A 304 -4.13 43.94 -10.27
N GLY A 305 -4.36 43.01 -9.33
CA GLY A 305 -4.83 43.33 -7.98
C GLY A 305 -3.72 43.56 -6.96
N SER A 306 -2.45 43.40 -7.34
CA SER A 306 -1.27 43.47 -6.45
C SER A 306 -1.50 42.79 -5.09
N SER A 307 -2.07 41.59 -5.14
CA SER A 307 -2.47 40.85 -3.94
C SER A 307 -2.55 39.35 -4.20
N TRP A 308 -2.51 38.61 -3.10
CA TRP A 308 -2.77 37.18 -3.08
C TRP A 308 -4.27 36.90 -3.21
N TYR A 309 -4.64 36.14 -4.24
CA TYR A 309 -6.02 35.70 -4.53
C TYR A 309 -6.19 34.20 -4.30
N ASN A 310 -7.42 33.75 -4.05
CA ASN A 310 -7.80 32.33 -3.89
C ASN A 310 -6.81 31.55 -3.00
N SER A 311 -6.48 32.13 -1.86
CA SER A 311 -5.44 31.62 -0.99
C SER A 311 -5.98 30.61 0.02
N GLY A 312 -5.15 29.64 0.41
CA GLY A 312 -5.51 28.59 1.36
C GLY A 312 -4.30 28.12 2.14
N VAL A 313 -4.52 27.75 3.41
CA VAL A 313 -3.49 27.16 4.27
C VAL A 313 -4.07 25.94 4.98
N THR A 314 -3.40 24.81 4.86
CA THR A 314 -3.64 23.63 5.70
C THR A 314 -2.45 23.45 6.62
N LEU A 315 -2.70 23.17 7.89
CA LEU A 315 -1.66 23.07 8.92
C LEU A 315 -1.85 21.76 9.69
N ASN A 316 -0.81 20.93 9.73
CA ASN A 316 -0.81 19.70 10.54
C ASN A 316 0.32 19.73 11.58
N GLY A 317 0.07 19.07 12.71
CA GLY A 317 0.95 19.11 13.88
C GLY A 317 0.70 20.34 14.76
N THR A 318 1.67 20.62 15.63
CA THR A 318 1.59 21.70 16.64
C THR A 318 2.74 22.67 16.41
N PRO A 319 2.63 23.59 15.42
CA PRO A 319 3.68 24.57 15.18
C PRO A 319 3.78 25.60 16.31
N PRO A 320 4.93 26.28 16.47
CA PRO A 320 5.10 27.34 17.48
C PRO A 320 4.37 28.65 17.14
N PHE A 321 3.64 28.71 16.03
CA PHE A 321 2.91 29.88 15.55
C PHE A 321 1.42 29.60 15.36
N THR A 322 0.61 30.66 15.48
CA THR A 322 -0.86 30.58 15.33
C THR A 322 -1.38 31.30 14.08
N SER A 323 -0.51 31.98 13.32
CA SER A 323 -0.89 32.78 12.17
C SER A 323 -0.01 32.51 10.96
N VAL A 324 -0.63 32.41 9.79
CA VAL A 324 0.04 32.42 8.48
C VAL A 324 -0.54 33.58 7.69
N ARG A 325 0.31 34.51 7.25
CA ARG A 325 -0.11 35.73 6.53
C ARG A 325 0.62 35.82 5.20
N LEU A 326 -0.13 36.12 4.13
CA LEU A 326 0.43 36.33 2.80
C LEU A 326 0.49 37.84 2.52
N GLY A 327 1.63 38.30 2.02
CA GLY A 327 1.88 39.72 1.84
C GLY A 327 2.90 40.01 0.75
N HIS A 328 3.41 41.23 0.80
CA HIS A 328 4.47 41.75 -0.06
C HIS A 328 5.33 42.72 0.75
N ASP A 329 6.65 42.60 0.62
CA ASP A 329 7.62 43.31 1.46
C ASP A 329 8.12 44.65 0.88
N GLY A 330 7.42 45.17 -0.13
CA GLY A 330 7.83 46.34 -0.91
C GLY A 330 8.63 45.98 -2.16
N THR A 331 9.22 44.78 -2.23
CA THR A 331 9.94 44.27 -3.42
C THR A 331 9.31 43.01 -3.99
N ASN A 332 9.14 41.97 -3.16
CA ASN A 332 8.66 40.66 -3.57
C ASN A 332 7.45 40.20 -2.74
N CYS A 333 6.72 39.23 -3.28
CA CYS A 333 5.69 38.53 -2.51
C CYS A 333 6.35 37.81 -1.32
N CYS A 334 5.66 37.74 -0.18
CA CYS A 334 6.19 37.05 0.99
C CYS A 334 5.11 36.29 1.77
N ILE A 335 5.57 35.32 2.56
CA ILE A 335 4.77 34.54 3.51
C ILE A 335 5.34 34.80 4.89
N LEU A 336 4.47 35.05 5.87
CA LEU A 336 4.82 35.27 7.26
C LEU A 336 4.24 34.16 8.12
N LEU A 337 5.10 33.43 8.85
CA LEU A 337 4.69 32.45 9.85
C LEU A 337 4.92 33.03 11.24
N GLY A 338 3.84 33.12 12.03
CA GLY A 338 3.85 33.75 13.35
C GLY A 338 3.76 35.28 13.32
N THR A 339 4.19 35.87 14.41
CA THR A 339 4.26 37.32 14.66
C THR A 339 5.64 37.66 15.23
N THR A 340 5.94 38.95 15.38
CA THR A 340 7.21 39.42 15.95
C THR A 340 7.46 38.94 17.38
N SER A 341 6.41 38.42 18.05
CA SER A 341 6.47 37.83 19.39
C SER A 341 6.55 36.30 19.43
N THR A 342 6.46 35.63 18.27
CA THR A 342 6.54 34.16 18.18
C THR A 342 7.91 33.70 18.64
N THR A 343 7.95 32.71 19.54
CA THR A 343 9.19 32.11 20.05
C THR A 343 9.38 30.73 19.45
N TRP A 344 10.57 30.48 18.93
CA TRP A 344 11.02 29.24 18.30
C TRP A 344 12.17 28.63 19.12
N ALA A 345 12.31 27.31 19.10
CA ALA A 345 13.38 26.58 19.77
C ALA A 345 14.12 25.68 18.78
N PHE A 346 15.41 25.96 18.53
CA PHE A 346 16.23 25.23 17.55
C PHE A 346 15.52 24.98 16.20
N PRO A 347 14.88 25.99 15.58
CA PRO A 347 14.00 25.77 14.44
C PRO A 347 14.75 25.28 13.21
N GLN A 348 14.18 24.31 12.50
CA GLN A 348 14.64 23.81 11.20
C GLN A 348 13.44 23.79 10.25
N ILE A 349 13.46 24.59 9.20
CA ILE A 349 12.33 24.73 8.27
C ILE A 349 12.82 24.58 6.83
N GLU A 350 12.05 23.86 6.02
CA GLU A 350 12.26 23.74 4.58
C GLU A 350 10.96 23.96 3.80
N ILE A 351 11.10 24.41 2.55
CA ILE A 351 10.04 24.32 1.54
C ILE A 351 10.39 23.12 0.66
N SER A 352 9.81 21.97 0.97
CA SER A 352 10.16 20.70 0.33
C SER A 352 9.62 20.61 -1.09
N ASP A 353 8.46 21.23 -1.34
CA ASP A 353 7.73 21.12 -2.60
C ASP A 353 7.09 22.45 -2.96
N LEU A 354 7.23 22.84 -4.22
CA LEU A 354 6.49 23.93 -4.84
C LEU A 354 5.93 23.45 -6.18
N GLN A 355 4.65 23.63 -6.37
CA GLN A 355 3.98 23.55 -7.66
C GLN A 355 3.65 24.96 -8.13
N ALA A 356 4.11 25.35 -9.31
CA ALA A 356 3.82 26.63 -9.94
C ALA A 356 3.07 26.43 -11.25
N GLY A 357 1.91 27.06 -11.39
CA GLY A 357 1.09 27.09 -12.60
C GLY A 357 0.88 28.51 -13.14
N ASN A 358 0.48 28.61 -14.41
CA ASN A 358 0.36 29.87 -15.17
C ASN A 358 1.71 30.56 -15.39
N ASP A 359 2.23 31.36 -14.45
CA ASP A 359 3.65 31.77 -14.43
C ASP A 359 4.51 30.74 -13.70
N HIS A 360 4.94 29.72 -14.45
CA HIS A 360 5.47 28.47 -13.90
C HIS A 360 6.99 28.36 -13.92
N THR A 361 7.75 29.32 -14.48
CA THR A 361 9.23 29.24 -14.61
C THR A 361 9.97 30.13 -13.62
N GLY A 362 11.27 29.91 -13.37
CA GLY A 362 12.10 30.82 -12.56
C GLY A 362 11.80 30.83 -11.06
N TRP A 363 11.38 29.69 -10.50
CA TRP A 363 11.09 29.51 -9.08
C TRP A 363 12.12 28.61 -8.35
N ASP A 364 13.20 28.23 -9.05
CA ASP A 364 14.26 27.34 -8.57
C ASP A 364 15.35 28.04 -7.73
N THR A 365 15.44 29.36 -7.80
CA THR A 365 16.40 30.19 -7.05
C THR A 365 15.76 31.51 -6.61
N GLY A 366 16.44 32.30 -5.77
CA GLY A 366 15.96 33.63 -5.33
C GLY A 366 15.07 33.65 -4.10
N TRP A 367 14.85 32.50 -3.44
CA TRP A 367 14.14 32.42 -2.16
C TRP A 367 15.02 32.91 -1.01
N ASP A 368 14.40 33.57 -0.03
CA ASP A 368 15.01 33.94 1.25
C ASP A 368 14.10 33.58 2.43
N MET A 369 14.70 33.20 3.56
CA MET A 369 13.98 32.78 4.77
C MET A 369 14.68 33.34 6.02
N ALA A 370 14.06 34.33 6.65
CA ALA A 370 14.65 35.08 7.76
C ALA A 370 13.68 35.22 8.94
N PHE A 371 14.22 35.16 10.16
CA PHE A 371 13.49 35.54 11.37
C PHE A 371 13.60 37.05 11.56
N ILE A 372 12.46 37.74 11.53
CA ILE A 372 12.38 39.19 11.65
C ILE A 372 11.62 39.60 12.92
N THR A 373 12.06 40.70 13.52
CA THR A 373 11.42 41.31 14.70
C THR A 373 10.66 42.59 14.36
N ASP A 374 10.73 43.02 13.11
CA ASP A 374 10.04 44.18 12.56
C ASP A 374 9.37 43.81 11.23
N GLU A 375 8.09 44.15 11.11
CA GLU A 375 7.27 43.93 9.91
C GLU A 375 6.93 45.24 9.19
N THR A 376 7.56 46.35 9.60
CA THR A 376 7.39 47.65 8.95
C THR A 376 7.75 47.55 7.47
N GLY A 377 6.87 48.06 6.60
CA GLY A 377 7.01 47.97 5.15
C GLY A 377 6.41 46.71 4.51
N ILE A 378 5.90 45.76 5.30
CA ILE A 378 5.18 44.59 4.77
C ILE A 378 3.69 44.88 4.66
N THR A 379 3.15 44.78 3.45
CA THR A 379 1.73 44.94 3.17
C THR A 379 1.06 43.56 3.12
N ILE A 380 0.08 43.32 3.98
CA ILE A 380 -0.70 42.07 3.99
C ILE A 380 -1.83 42.18 2.98
N SER A 381 -2.01 41.15 2.14
CA SER A 381 -3.06 41.15 1.12
C SER A 381 -4.47 41.14 1.74
N PRO A 382 -5.43 41.90 1.19
CA PRO A 382 -6.81 41.89 1.68
C PRO A 382 -7.40 40.48 1.53
N THR A 383 -7.91 39.95 2.64
CA THR A 383 -8.41 38.59 2.79
C THR A 383 -9.63 38.33 1.91
N HIS A 384 -9.45 37.77 0.72
CA HIS A 384 -10.52 37.24 -0.12
C HIS A 384 -10.84 35.78 0.24
N GLY A 385 -11.04 35.54 1.53
CA GLY A 385 -10.99 34.23 2.19
C GLY A 385 -9.72 34.14 3.03
N THR A 386 -9.83 34.45 4.32
CA THR A 386 -8.77 34.12 5.29
C THR A 386 -8.46 32.65 5.12
N PRO A 387 -7.20 32.24 4.90
CA PRO A 387 -6.87 30.83 4.81
C PRO A 387 -7.31 30.18 6.12
N THR A 388 -8.39 29.40 6.04
CA THR A 388 -8.93 28.73 7.21
C THR A 388 -7.87 27.72 7.60
N ILE A 389 -7.21 27.93 8.74
CA ILE A 389 -6.29 26.95 9.30
C ILE A 389 -7.13 25.70 9.56
N LYS A 390 -7.15 24.78 8.58
CA LYS A 390 -7.70 23.44 8.76
C LYS A 390 -6.66 22.68 9.56
N ARG A 391 -6.60 22.98 10.85
CA ARG A 391 -5.95 22.10 11.82
C ARG A 391 -6.68 20.78 11.67
N SER A 392 -6.01 19.72 11.23
CA SER A 392 -6.53 18.37 11.45
C SER A 392 -6.78 18.31 12.95
N VAL A 393 -8.05 18.33 13.32
CA VAL A 393 -8.47 18.67 14.67
C VAL A 393 -8.11 17.47 15.57
N GLU A 394 -6.87 17.41 16.05
CA GLU A 394 -6.65 16.89 17.40
C GLU A 394 -7.35 17.90 18.32
N ASN A 395 -8.63 17.61 18.59
CA ASN A 395 -9.56 18.50 19.24
C ASN A 395 -9.11 18.74 20.67
N THR A 396 -8.28 19.75 20.85
CA THR A 396 -7.77 20.20 22.16
C THR A 396 -8.88 20.83 23.01
N ASN A 397 -10.10 20.98 22.47
CA ASN A 397 -11.31 21.41 23.16
C ASN A 397 -12.47 20.39 22.99
N ILE A 398 -12.23 19.07 23.10
CA ILE A 398 -13.34 18.15 23.45
C ILE A 398 -13.63 18.36 24.93
N SER A 399 -14.42 19.38 25.29
CA SER A 399 -15.08 19.37 26.58
C SER A 399 -16.45 18.71 26.38
N SER A 400 -16.47 17.39 26.56
CA SER A 400 -17.66 16.72 27.05
C SER A 400 -17.29 16.17 28.41
N THR A 401 -17.79 16.80 29.46
CA THR A 401 -17.69 16.29 30.83
C THR A 401 -18.35 14.91 30.94
N ASN A 402 -17.89 14.10 31.89
CA ASN A 402 -18.36 12.73 32.05
C ASN A 402 -19.90 12.71 32.25
N ASN A 403 -20.60 11.83 31.52
CA ASN A 403 -22.07 11.68 31.50
C ASN A 403 -22.88 12.81 30.82
N ALA A 404 -22.24 13.78 30.17
CA ALA A 404 -22.94 14.77 29.34
C ALA A 404 -23.22 14.24 27.91
N ILE A 405 -24.32 14.68 27.31
CA ILE A 405 -24.60 14.43 25.89
C ILE A 405 -23.67 15.31 25.02
N VAL A 406 -23.17 14.80 23.90
CA VAL A 406 -22.31 15.58 22.99
C VAL A 406 -23.16 16.52 22.14
N LEU A 407 -22.82 17.82 22.11
CA LEU A 407 -23.46 18.82 21.24
C LEU A 407 -22.44 19.47 20.31
N PHE A 408 -22.92 19.97 19.17
CA PHE A 408 -22.11 20.80 18.27
C PHE A 408 -22.28 22.29 18.61
N ASP A 409 -21.20 23.06 18.49
CA ASP A 409 -21.17 24.50 18.66
C ASP A 409 -21.25 25.26 17.34
N GLY A 410 -21.89 26.43 17.39
CA GLY A 410 -22.11 27.33 16.25
C GLY A 410 -23.11 26.84 15.20
N THR A 411 -23.41 27.70 14.21
CA THR A 411 -24.36 27.42 13.11
C THR A 411 -23.83 26.39 12.12
N THR A 412 -22.51 26.16 12.08
CA THR A 412 -21.87 25.31 11.07
C THR A 412 -21.57 23.89 11.54
N GLY A 413 -21.73 23.57 12.84
CA GLY A 413 -21.55 22.20 13.37
C GLY A 413 -20.11 21.68 13.43
N ASN A 414 -19.11 22.56 13.35
CA ASN A 414 -17.69 22.16 13.20
C ASN A 414 -16.94 22.03 14.53
N LEU A 415 -17.55 22.40 15.65
CA LEU A 415 -16.96 22.37 16.98
C LEU A 415 -17.88 21.56 17.91
N ILE A 416 -17.32 20.91 18.94
CA ILE A 416 -18.08 20.19 19.96
C ILE A 416 -18.10 21.03 21.24
N LYS A 417 -19.21 21.01 22.00
CA LYS A 417 -19.35 21.65 23.32
C LYS A 417 -20.06 20.77 24.34
N ASP A 418 -19.90 21.12 25.61
CA ASP A 418 -20.63 20.51 26.72
C ASP A 418 -22.14 20.72 26.57
N SER A 419 -22.91 19.65 26.79
CA SER A 419 -24.36 19.76 26.98
C SER A 419 -24.68 20.16 28.41
N THR A 420 -25.70 21.01 28.56
CA THR A 420 -26.35 21.25 29.85
C THR A 420 -27.23 20.08 30.29
N ILE A 421 -27.46 19.10 29.41
CA ILE A 421 -28.22 17.87 29.68
C ILE A 421 -27.27 16.72 30.04
N THR A 422 -27.45 16.15 31.22
CA THR A 422 -26.64 15.02 31.74
C THR A 422 -27.47 13.76 31.99
N ILE A 423 -26.84 12.57 32.00
CA ILE A 423 -27.51 11.32 32.37
C ILE A 423 -27.71 11.24 33.91
N ASP A 424 -28.94 11.05 34.35
CA ASP A 424 -29.29 10.82 35.76
C ASP A 424 -29.18 9.33 36.12
N ILE A 425 -28.47 9.07 37.21
CA ILE A 425 -28.28 7.73 37.77
C ILE A 425 -28.97 7.58 39.13
N ASP A 426 -29.68 8.60 39.61
CA ASP A 426 -30.48 8.53 40.84
C ASP A 426 -31.67 7.58 40.67
N GLY A 427 -31.58 6.39 41.28
CA GLY A 427 -32.66 5.40 41.27
C GLY A 427 -33.89 5.77 42.08
N ALA A 428 -33.84 6.84 42.86
CA ALA A 428 -35.00 7.35 43.58
C ALA A 428 -35.72 8.48 42.84
N LEU A 429 -35.13 9.01 41.75
CA LEU A 429 -35.67 10.13 40.96
C LEU A 429 -36.24 11.26 41.85
N THR A 430 -35.46 11.65 42.87
CA THR A 430 -35.94 12.51 43.97
C THR A 430 -36.23 13.96 43.57
N ALA A 431 -35.64 14.43 42.48
CA ALA A 431 -35.78 15.79 41.98
C ALA A 431 -36.38 15.82 40.57
N ASN A 432 -37.29 16.77 40.33
CA ASN A 432 -37.75 17.10 38.99
C ASN A 432 -36.66 17.92 38.27
N SER A 433 -36.33 17.56 37.03
CA SER A 433 -35.25 18.21 36.30
C SER A 433 -35.45 18.16 34.78
N ASP A 434 -35.40 19.32 34.13
CA ASP A 434 -35.40 19.46 32.66
C ASP A 434 -34.00 19.35 32.05
N THR A 435 -32.96 19.31 32.90
CA THR A 435 -31.55 19.24 32.48
C THR A 435 -30.97 17.84 32.65
N LYS A 436 -31.80 16.82 32.87
CA LYS A 436 -31.35 15.46 33.12
C LYS A 436 -32.20 14.43 32.39
N ILE A 437 -31.56 13.37 31.91
CA ILE A 437 -32.24 12.20 31.32
C ILE A 437 -31.97 10.98 32.19
N ALA A 438 -33.01 10.36 32.75
CA ALA A 438 -32.86 9.20 33.60
C ALA A 438 -32.32 7.99 32.84
N SER A 439 -31.33 7.32 33.43
CA SER A 439 -30.81 6.04 32.93
C SER A 439 -31.86 4.92 33.09
N GLN A 440 -31.75 3.87 32.28
CA GLN A 440 -32.63 2.69 32.41
C GLN A 440 -32.60 2.10 33.84
N LYS A 441 -31.43 2.08 34.49
CA LYS A 441 -31.28 1.62 35.87
C LYS A 441 -32.03 2.52 36.85
N ALA A 442 -31.94 3.84 36.69
CA ALA A 442 -32.62 4.80 37.55
C ALA A 442 -34.15 4.62 37.48
N VAL A 443 -34.69 4.55 36.26
CA VAL A 443 -36.12 4.32 36.03
C VAL A 443 -36.55 2.97 36.59
N LYS A 444 -35.78 1.90 36.32
CA LYS A 444 -36.12 0.55 36.81
C LYS A 444 -36.18 0.52 38.34
N THR A 445 -35.18 1.06 39.03
CA THR A 445 -35.16 1.12 40.49
C THR A 445 -36.33 1.92 41.05
N TYR A 446 -36.65 3.07 40.46
CA TYR A 446 -37.78 3.89 40.90
C TYR A 446 -39.12 3.15 40.76
N VAL A 447 -39.34 2.50 39.61
CA VAL A 447 -40.57 1.75 39.34
C VAL A 447 -40.68 0.53 40.25
N ASP A 448 -39.60 -0.26 40.40
CA ASP A 448 -39.60 -1.44 41.27
C ASP A 448 -39.93 -1.06 42.73
N ASN A 449 -39.34 0.04 43.23
CA ASN A 449 -39.62 0.54 44.57
C ASN A 449 -41.06 1.06 44.71
N SER A 450 -41.59 1.71 43.69
CA SER A 450 -42.98 2.18 43.67
C SER A 450 -43.97 1.00 43.70
N SER A 451 -43.69 -0.05 42.92
CA SER A 451 -44.51 -1.27 42.92
C SER A 451 -44.44 -2.06 44.22
N ALA A 452 -43.31 -2.05 44.94
CA ALA A 452 -43.19 -2.69 46.26
C ALA A 452 -44.06 -2.02 47.35
N THR A 453 -44.50 -0.76 47.13
CA THR A 453 -45.39 -0.04 48.06
C THR A 453 -46.89 -0.23 47.76
N ALA A 454 -47.26 -0.85 46.65
CA ALA A 454 -48.63 -1.29 46.40
C ALA A 454 -48.90 -2.53 47.26
N SER A 455 -49.59 -2.37 48.39
CA SER A 455 -49.92 -3.49 49.27
C SER A 455 -50.86 -4.47 48.57
N ASP A 456 -50.45 -5.73 48.45
CA ASP A 456 -51.31 -6.82 47.96
C ASP A 456 -52.64 -6.88 48.75
N ILE A 457 -53.70 -7.39 48.11
CA ILE A 457 -54.97 -7.69 48.81
C ILE A 457 -54.74 -8.95 49.65
N THR A 458 -54.99 -8.87 50.95
CA THR A 458 -54.87 -10.02 51.85
C THR A 458 -56.20 -10.77 51.95
N VAL A 459 -56.14 -12.10 51.98
CA VAL A 459 -57.33 -12.98 52.07
C VAL A 459 -57.16 -13.96 53.22
N GLN A 460 -58.07 -13.93 54.19
CA GLN A 460 -58.15 -14.88 55.30
C GLN A 460 -59.31 -15.84 55.09
N THR A 461 -59.11 -17.12 55.39
CA THR A 461 -60.20 -18.10 55.47
C THR A 461 -60.35 -18.55 56.91
N VAL A 462 -61.57 -18.45 57.45
CA VAL A 462 -61.83 -18.70 58.87
C VAL A 462 -62.99 -19.68 59.05
N THR A 463 -62.91 -20.52 60.09
CA THR A 463 -63.92 -21.56 60.41
C THR A 463 -64.52 -21.38 61.81
N SER A 464 -64.17 -20.30 62.49
CA SER A 464 -64.64 -19.93 63.83
C SER A 464 -64.61 -18.40 63.97
N ASN A 465 -65.08 -17.87 65.10
CA ASN A 465 -65.09 -16.43 65.35
C ASN A 465 -63.70 -15.81 65.14
N TYR A 466 -63.65 -14.66 64.46
CA TYR A 466 -62.41 -14.02 64.05
C TYR A 466 -62.47 -12.52 64.24
N THR A 467 -61.40 -11.95 64.79
CA THR A 467 -61.19 -10.50 64.86
C THR A 467 -60.20 -10.12 63.77
N MET A 468 -60.64 -9.26 62.85
CA MET A 468 -59.81 -8.84 61.72
C MET A 468 -58.58 -8.03 62.17
N LEU A 469 -57.48 -8.19 61.45
CA LEU A 469 -56.31 -7.33 61.55
C LEU A 469 -56.46 -6.13 60.62
N SER A 470 -55.77 -5.02 60.92
CA SER A 470 -55.76 -3.84 60.04
C SER A 470 -55.16 -4.12 58.65
N SER A 471 -54.42 -5.23 58.53
CA SER A 471 -53.87 -5.74 57.28
C SER A 471 -54.85 -6.60 56.48
N ASP A 472 -55.96 -7.07 57.05
CA ASP A 472 -56.91 -7.96 56.37
C ASP A 472 -57.88 -7.17 55.50
N ASP A 473 -58.00 -7.57 54.23
CA ASP A 473 -58.92 -6.95 53.27
C ASP A 473 -60.09 -7.86 52.92
N VAL A 474 -59.88 -9.18 52.87
CA VAL A 474 -60.93 -10.16 52.55
C VAL A 474 -60.99 -11.25 53.60
N VAL A 475 -62.20 -11.56 54.08
CA VAL A 475 -62.46 -12.70 54.97
C VAL A 475 -63.46 -13.65 54.32
N LEU A 476 -63.03 -14.89 54.12
CA LEU A 476 -63.84 -16.01 53.65
C LEU A 476 -64.25 -16.85 54.88
N ALA A 477 -65.48 -16.66 55.35
CA ALA A 477 -65.97 -17.28 56.57
C ALA A 477 -66.77 -18.56 56.27
N ASN A 478 -66.37 -19.66 56.90
CA ASN A 478 -67.04 -20.97 56.85
C ASN A 478 -67.73 -21.24 58.19
N ALA A 479 -69.05 -21.07 58.22
CA ALA A 479 -69.92 -21.30 59.36
C ALA A 479 -70.47 -22.74 59.45
N SER A 480 -69.86 -23.72 58.77
CA SER A 480 -70.39 -25.10 58.73
C SER A 480 -70.55 -25.75 60.12
N SER A 481 -69.71 -25.37 61.09
CA SER A 481 -69.70 -25.94 62.45
C SER A 481 -70.49 -25.12 63.49
N GLY A 482 -71.06 -23.99 63.09
CA GLY A 482 -71.79 -23.06 63.96
C GLY A 482 -71.73 -21.63 63.43
N ASN A 483 -72.51 -20.71 64.01
CA ASN A 483 -72.44 -19.30 63.64
C ASN A 483 -71.01 -18.76 63.83
N VAL A 484 -70.54 -17.96 62.87
CA VAL A 484 -69.21 -17.33 62.90
C VAL A 484 -69.37 -15.83 62.99
N THR A 485 -68.78 -15.22 64.02
CA THR A 485 -68.74 -13.76 64.18
C THR A 485 -67.40 -13.22 63.69
N ILE A 486 -67.43 -12.27 62.77
CA ILE A 486 -66.28 -11.52 62.27
C ILE A 486 -66.33 -10.12 62.88
N SER A 487 -65.51 -9.86 63.89
CA SER A 487 -65.37 -8.52 64.47
C SER A 487 -64.42 -7.71 63.59
N ILE A 488 -64.95 -6.65 62.96
CA ILE A 488 -64.19 -5.83 62.02
C ILE A 488 -63.30 -4.82 62.76
N VAL A 489 -62.30 -4.30 62.04
CA VAL A 489 -61.43 -3.23 62.53
C VAL A 489 -62.18 -1.89 62.58
N THR A 490 -61.61 -0.90 63.28
CA THR A 490 -62.15 0.47 63.28
C THR A 490 -62.19 1.06 61.86
N ALA A 491 -63.26 1.80 61.58
CA ALA A 491 -63.43 2.67 60.42
C ALA A 491 -62.39 3.80 60.40
N THR A 492 -61.88 4.20 61.56
CA THR A 492 -60.94 5.31 61.69
C THR A 492 -59.62 4.99 60.96
N ASN A 493 -59.24 5.86 60.03
CA ASN A 493 -58.08 5.77 59.14
C ASN A 493 -58.04 4.53 58.23
N ARG A 494 -59.17 3.85 58.00
CA ARG A 494 -59.24 2.74 57.05
C ARG A 494 -59.38 3.28 55.62
N THR A 495 -58.42 2.96 54.75
CA THR A 495 -58.36 3.44 53.36
C THR A 495 -58.69 2.39 52.30
N ARG A 496 -58.82 1.12 52.68
CA ARG A 496 -59.19 0.01 51.77
C ARG A 496 -60.53 -0.60 52.19
N PRO A 497 -61.38 -1.01 51.24
CA PRO A 497 -62.60 -1.74 51.54
C PRO A 497 -62.31 -3.08 52.21
N ILE A 498 -63.26 -3.55 53.03
CA ILE A 498 -63.23 -4.89 53.62
C ILE A 498 -64.31 -5.73 52.96
N SER A 499 -63.98 -6.90 52.45
CA SER A 499 -64.98 -7.83 51.91
C SER A 499 -65.10 -9.06 52.79
N ILE A 500 -66.31 -9.34 53.28
CA ILE A 500 -66.61 -10.58 54.02
C ILE A 500 -67.55 -11.43 53.17
N LYS A 501 -67.23 -12.71 53.01
CA LYS A 501 -68.04 -13.66 52.24
C LYS A 501 -68.28 -14.93 53.04
N LYS A 502 -69.54 -15.36 53.12
CA LYS A 502 -69.90 -16.69 53.61
C LYS A 502 -69.64 -17.71 52.50
N ILE A 503 -68.84 -18.73 52.77
CA ILE A 503 -68.41 -19.70 51.73
C ILE A 503 -69.07 -21.08 51.85
N ASP A 504 -69.69 -21.39 52.98
CA ASP A 504 -70.31 -22.69 53.22
C ASP A 504 -71.84 -22.68 53.00
N SER A 505 -72.41 -23.86 52.79
CA SER A 505 -73.83 -24.07 52.50
C SER A 505 -74.72 -24.35 53.72
N SER A 506 -74.19 -24.22 54.94
CA SER A 506 -75.00 -24.46 56.15
C SER A 506 -76.00 -23.33 56.40
N THR A 507 -77.02 -23.59 57.21
CA THR A 507 -78.00 -22.60 57.70
C THR A 507 -77.43 -21.69 58.78
N ASN A 508 -76.20 -21.93 59.24
CA ASN A 508 -75.54 -21.07 60.21
C ASN A 508 -75.12 -19.76 59.54
N THR A 509 -75.17 -18.68 60.31
CA THR A 509 -74.93 -17.32 59.80
C THR A 509 -73.48 -16.89 60.02
N VAL A 510 -73.00 -16.00 59.14
CA VAL A 510 -71.80 -15.20 59.39
C VAL A 510 -72.26 -13.82 59.83
N ILE A 511 -71.92 -13.44 61.06
CA ILE A 511 -72.28 -12.16 61.67
C ILE A 511 -71.07 -11.25 61.56
N VAL A 512 -71.22 -10.11 60.92
CA VAL A 512 -70.19 -9.07 60.82
C VAL A 512 -70.49 -8.04 61.88
N ASP A 513 -69.66 -8.01 62.91
CA ASP A 513 -69.83 -7.23 64.12
C ASP A 513 -69.00 -5.95 64.04
N GLY A 514 -69.64 -4.80 64.27
CA GLY A 514 -69.00 -3.48 64.21
C GLY A 514 -67.95 -3.29 65.32
N PHE A 515 -66.98 -2.39 65.08
CA PHE A 515 -65.98 -2.09 66.10
C PHE A 515 -66.55 -1.14 67.16
N SER A 516 -66.68 -1.61 68.41
CA SER A 516 -67.16 -0.80 69.53
C SER A 516 -68.54 -0.15 69.25
N SER A 517 -68.63 1.17 69.15
CA SER A 517 -69.88 1.91 68.86
C SER A 517 -70.04 2.30 67.39
N GLU A 518 -69.11 1.88 66.52
CA GLU A 518 -69.16 2.17 65.08
C GLU A 518 -70.25 1.32 64.42
N LEU A 519 -70.96 1.91 63.46
CA LEU A 519 -72.11 1.29 62.81
C LEU A 519 -71.75 0.74 61.42
N ILE A 520 -72.51 -0.26 60.99
CA ILE A 520 -72.54 -0.85 59.65
C ILE A 520 -73.92 -0.54 59.07
N ASP A 521 -74.01 0.36 58.09
CA ASP A 521 -75.28 0.81 57.48
C ASP A 521 -76.33 1.25 58.53
N GLY A 522 -75.86 1.91 59.60
CA GLY A 522 -76.70 2.38 60.71
C GLY A 522 -77.07 1.33 61.76
N GLY A 523 -76.67 0.06 61.59
CA GLY A 523 -76.81 -1.01 62.59
C GLY A 523 -75.48 -1.36 63.29
N ALA A 524 -75.53 -2.06 64.42
CA ALA A 524 -74.31 -2.50 65.12
C ALA A 524 -73.62 -3.72 64.45
N SER A 525 -74.36 -4.47 63.62
CA SER A 525 -73.87 -5.66 62.93
C SER A 525 -74.62 -5.88 61.63
N ALA A 526 -73.99 -6.54 60.66
CA ALA A 526 -74.62 -7.08 59.45
C ALA A 526 -74.56 -8.62 59.45
N THR A 527 -75.51 -9.30 58.79
CA THR A 527 -75.59 -10.76 58.80
C THR A 527 -75.66 -11.32 57.38
N LEU A 528 -74.82 -12.31 57.11
CA LEU A 528 -74.79 -13.11 55.88
C LEU A 528 -75.40 -14.49 56.18
N ALA A 529 -76.51 -14.82 55.53
CA ALA A 529 -77.26 -16.06 55.81
C ALA A 529 -77.11 -17.10 54.71
N ASN A 530 -76.88 -16.67 53.47
CA ASN A 530 -76.86 -17.56 52.31
C ASN A 530 -75.43 -17.91 51.89
N GLN A 531 -75.26 -19.08 51.29
CA GLN A 531 -73.97 -19.44 50.69
C GLN A 531 -73.58 -18.43 49.62
N TYR A 532 -72.33 -18.01 49.64
CA TYR A 532 -71.73 -17.04 48.72
C TYR A 532 -72.29 -15.63 48.81
N GLU A 533 -73.13 -15.36 49.79
CA GLU A 533 -73.47 -13.99 50.17
C GLU A 533 -72.21 -13.28 50.64
N SER A 534 -72.00 -12.05 50.18
CA SER A 534 -70.86 -11.23 50.54
C SER A 534 -71.30 -9.79 50.72
N ILE A 535 -70.66 -9.11 51.66
CA ILE A 535 -70.73 -7.65 51.81
C ILE A 535 -69.35 -7.06 51.58
N THR A 536 -69.30 -5.92 50.92
CA THR A 536 -68.13 -5.06 50.90
C THR A 536 -68.44 -3.83 51.73
N LEU A 537 -67.57 -3.57 52.70
CA LEU A 537 -67.67 -2.47 53.63
C LEU A 537 -66.68 -1.40 53.24
N VAL A 538 -67.17 -0.19 53.01
CA VAL A 538 -66.37 1.00 52.76
C VAL A 538 -66.50 1.94 53.95
N SER A 539 -65.37 2.41 54.46
CA SER A 539 -65.37 3.35 55.58
C SER A 539 -65.49 4.80 55.10
N ASP A 540 -66.26 5.62 55.82
CA ASP A 540 -66.27 7.08 55.70
C ASP A 540 -65.33 7.77 56.72
N ASN A 541 -64.43 7.00 57.34
CA ASN A 541 -63.57 7.39 58.47
C ASN A 541 -64.30 7.50 59.83
N SER A 542 -65.53 7.00 59.96
CA SER A 542 -66.27 6.98 61.24
C SER A 542 -67.19 5.75 61.40
N ASN A 543 -67.82 5.30 60.33
CA ASN A 543 -68.67 4.11 60.24
C ASN A 543 -68.33 3.32 58.97
N TYR A 544 -69.00 2.19 58.79
CA TYR A 544 -68.96 1.39 57.56
C TYR A 544 -70.29 1.42 56.82
N TYR A 545 -70.20 1.43 55.49
CA TYR A 545 -71.33 1.36 54.57
C TYR A 545 -71.20 0.12 53.70
N ILE A 546 -72.31 -0.57 53.47
CA ILE A 546 -72.35 -1.73 52.57
C ILE A 546 -72.52 -1.20 51.14
N THR A 547 -71.65 -1.63 50.22
CA THR A 547 -71.63 -1.16 48.82
C THR A 547 -71.73 -2.28 47.80
#